data_AF-A0A9D3NW98-F1
#
_entry.id   AF-A0A9D3NW98-F1
#
_cell.length_a   1.000
_cell.length_b   1.000
_cell.length_c   1.000
_cell.angle_alpha   90.00
_cell.angle_beta   90.00
_cell.angle_gamma   90.00
#
_symmetry.space_group_name_H-M   'P 1'
#
loop_
_entity.id
_entity.type
_entity.pdbx_description
1 polymer ?
#
loop_
_entity_poly.entity_id
_entity_poly.type
_entity_poly.pdbx_seq_one_letter_code
_entity_poly.pdbx_strand_id
1 'polypeptide(L)'
;MAAQTTCGFNTVSSTLCSVLKKPSRRRKARKKNKNRFMGRQKIQQGLKRKLEIGSSGSSLESTQPWREKRIKTLVNTNESEWSSSLSDTCDVDSGFSSEISPPTSGRSSPCIGIHRSMLLAIDCEMVGTGPNGQFSELARCSLLDYSGTVIYDNYVLPPRPVTDYRTQWSGIKKEHLINALPYEEARNEILQIIKGKVIIGHALYHDFAVLRISLPDHMVRDTSSSHLLRQMYGASTGCISLKKLTKSLLNRSIQADTAGHCSVEDALAALDLYKLVEEEWEKSLQPQNSYPATDSTSSLEHYMQDEYWPDSLTDCNE
;
A
#
# COMPACT_ATOMS: atom_id res chain seq x y z
N MET A 1 -33.41 -73.23 -36.99
CA MET A 1 -33.85 -71.81 -37.00
C MET A 1 -33.24 -71.11 -35.78
N ALA A 2 -33.38 -69.80 -35.64
CA ALA A 2 -32.68 -68.97 -34.63
C ALA A 2 -32.88 -69.48 -33.18
N ALA A 3 -31.94 -69.43 -32.24
CA ALA A 3 -30.76 -68.58 -31.97
C ALA A 3 -31.01 -67.29 -31.15
N GLN A 4 -30.54 -67.33 -29.89
CA GLN A 4 -30.03 -66.24 -29.04
C GLN A 4 -29.30 -66.94 -27.85
N THR A 5 -28.01 -66.71 -27.52
CA THR A 5 -27.22 -65.46 -27.28
C THR A 5 -27.50 -64.87 -25.90
N THR A 6 -26.56 -64.75 -24.95
CA THR A 6 -25.18 -65.29 -24.75
C THR A 6 -24.76 -65.12 -23.27
N CYS A 7 -23.71 -65.84 -22.81
CA CYS A 7 -22.76 -65.57 -21.69
C CYS A 7 -23.21 -64.93 -20.33
N GLY A 8 -22.65 -65.31 -19.18
CA GLY A 8 -21.68 -66.36 -18.85
C GLY A 8 -21.04 -66.21 -17.46
N PHE A 9 -20.56 -67.33 -16.90
CA PHE A 9 -19.44 -67.56 -15.95
C PHE A 9 -18.88 -66.41 -15.06
N ASN A 10 -18.55 -66.59 -13.77
CA ASN A 10 -18.86 -67.67 -12.80
C ASN A 10 -18.43 -67.27 -11.36
N THR A 11 -18.96 -67.96 -10.34
CA THR A 11 -18.40 -68.32 -8.99
C THR A 11 -17.21 -67.51 -8.40
N VAL A 12 -17.18 -67.15 -7.11
CA VAL A 12 -17.33 -68.01 -5.89
C VAL A 12 -17.91 -67.21 -4.71
N SER A 13 -18.93 -67.71 -3.99
CA SER A 13 -18.89 -68.65 -2.84
C SER A 13 -18.46 -68.01 -1.50
N SER A 14 -19.16 -68.39 -0.42
CA SER A 14 -19.23 -67.66 0.85
C SER A 14 -18.95 -68.53 2.09
N THR A 15 -18.32 -67.95 3.11
CA THR A 15 -18.25 -68.56 4.46
C THR A 15 -18.41 -67.51 5.56
N LEU A 16 -19.25 -67.80 6.55
CA LEU A 16 -19.43 -67.02 7.79
C LEU A 16 -18.36 -67.36 8.84
N CYS A 17 -17.97 -66.42 9.72
CA CYS A 17 -18.18 -66.57 11.18
C CYS A 17 -17.81 -65.33 12.03
N SER A 18 -18.33 -65.36 13.26
CA SER A 18 -17.83 -64.83 14.55
C SER A 18 -17.40 -63.36 14.74
N VAL A 19 -18.13 -62.69 15.63
CA VAL A 19 -17.77 -61.42 16.28
C VAL A 19 -16.82 -61.65 17.45
N LEU A 20 -15.70 -60.93 17.53
CA LEU A 20 -14.87 -60.82 18.74
C LEU A 20 -14.43 -59.38 19.04
N LYS A 21 -14.23 -59.09 20.33
CA LYS A 21 -14.08 -57.74 20.90
C LYS A 21 -12.65 -57.18 20.71
N LYS A 22 -12.53 -55.91 20.32
CA LYS A 22 -11.23 -55.19 20.27
C LYS A 22 -10.93 -54.52 21.63
N PRO A 23 -9.71 -54.65 22.19
CA PRO A 23 -9.34 -54.04 23.48
C PRO A 23 -8.93 -52.58 23.35
N SER A 24 -9.04 -51.82 24.45
CA SER A 24 -8.62 -50.42 24.52
C SER A 24 -7.08 -50.28 24.54
N ARG A 25 -6.56 -49.18 23.95
CA ARG A 25 -5.14 -48.80 24.08
C ARG A 25 -4.98 -47.44 24.77
N ARG A 26 -4.01 -47.37 25.68
CA ARG A 26 -3.81 -46.29 26.65
C ARG A 26 -3.34 -44.97 26.00
N ARG A 27 -3.86 -43.84 26.51
CA ARG A 27 -3.33 -42.49 26.24
C ARG A 27 -1.92 -42.39 26.84
N LYS A 28 -0.89 -42.06 26.04
CA LYS A 28 0.45 -41.74 26.57
C LYS A 28 0.51 -40.26 26.96
N ALA A 29 0.66 -39.98 28.25
CA ALA A 29 0.89 -38.62 28.75
C ALA A 29 2.33 -38.16 28.43
N ARG A 30 2.49 -37.02 27.76
CA ARG A 30 3.80 -36.41 27.47
C ARG A 30 4.14 -35.43 28.61
N LYS A 31 5.20 -35.72 29.39
CA LYS A 31 5.59 -34.91 30.56
C LYS A 31 5.84 -33.45 30.16
N LYS A 32 5.23 -32.51 30.90
CA LYS A 32 5.69 -31.12 30.94
C LYS A 32 7.02 -31.10 31.72
N ASN A 33 8.11 -30.60 31.12
CA ASN A 33 9.33 -30.32 31.87
C ASN A 33 9.29 -28.86 32.36
N LYS A 34 9.32 -28.65 33.68
CA LYS A 34 9.46 -27.33 34.31
C LYS A 34 10.79 -27.32 35.06
N ASN A 35 11.75 -26.53 34.62
CA ASN A 35 12.82 -26.04 35.49
C ASN A 35 12.65 -24.53 35.66
N ARG A 36 12.54 -24.08 36.91
CA ARG A 36 12.62 -22.67 37.31
C ARG A 36 13.85 -22.52 38.20
N PHE A 37 14.57 -21.42 38.01
CA PHE A 37 15.40 -20.73 39.00
C PHE A 37 16.56 -21.50 39.66
N MET A 38 17.77 -20.97 39.48
CA MET A 38 18.70 -20.47 40.52
C MET A 38 20.03 -20.16 39.81
N GLY A 39 20.68 -19.00 39.96
CA GLY A 39 20.25 -17.77 40.63
C GLY A 39 21.14 -16.58 40.21
N ARG A 40 20.73 -15.35 40.53
CA ARG A 40 21.59 -14.15 40.38
C ARG A 40 22.43 -13.97 41.66
N GLN A 41 23.75 -13.85 41.51
CA GLN A 41 24.61 -13.23 42.53
C GLN A 41 25.53 -12.19 41.87
N LYS A 42 25.89 -11.16 42.64
CA LYS A 42 26.64 -9.98 42.18
C LYS A 42 28.09 -10.05 42.66
N ILE A 43 29.03 -9.88 41.74
CA ILE A 43 30.44 -9.51 41.96
C ILE A 43 30.73 -8.53 40.80
N GLN A 44 31.33 -7.34 40.98
CA GLN A 44 32.39 -6.94 41.90
C GLN A 44 32.06 -5.71 42.77
N GLN A 45 32.80 -5.58 43.88
CA GLN A 45 33.09 -4.30 44.53
C GLN A 45 34.49 -3.82 44.10
N GLY A 46 34.78 -2.52 44.16
CA GLY A 46 36.00 -1.93 43.60
C GLY A 46 37.15 -1.66 44.58
N LEU A 47 38.37 -1.62 44.05
CA LEU A 47 39.61 -1.05 44.61
C LEU A 47 40.18 -0.13 43.51
N LYS A 48 40.44 1.19 43.61
CA LYS A 48 40.70 2.19 44.67
C LYS A 48 42.20 2.51 44.86
N ARG A 49 42.53 3.81 44.71
CA ARG A 49 43.86 4.48 44.69
C ARG A 49 44.55 4.43 43.32
N LYS A 50 45.40 5.41 42.94
CA LYS A 50 46.10 6.46 43.72
C LYS A 50 46.09 7.83 43.01
N LEU A 51 46.31 8.91 43.76
CA LEU A 51 46.39 10.31 43.27
C LEU A 51 47.78 10.91 43.62
N GLU A 52 48.16 12.02 42.96
CA GLU A 52 49.31 12.92 43.26
C GLU A 52 50.73 12.29 43.10
N ILE A 53 51.80 12.97 42.63
CA ILE A 53 52.08 14.33 42.08
C ILE A 53 53.41 14.22 41.26
N GLY A 54 53.83 15.09 40.33
CA GLY A 54 53.28 16.32 39.74
C GLY A 54 54.37 17.17 39.01
N SER A 55 53.96 18.15 38.18
CA SER A 55 54.77 19.20 37.51
C SER A 55 55.75 18.85 36.36
N SER A 56 55.41 19.29 35.14
CA SER A 56 56.16 20.27 34.28
C SER A 56 56.11 19.95 32.77
N GLY A 57 56.00 20.99 31.90
CA GLY A 57 56.18 20.87 30.44
C GLY A 57 55.03 21.37 29.54
N SER A 58 55.30 22.47 28.84
CA SER A 58 54.76 22.99 27.54
C SER A 58 54.29 21.96 26.49
N SER A 59 53.45 22.27 25.48
CA SER A 59 52.74 23.50 25.07
C SER A 59 51.79 23.23 23.87
N LEU A 60 50.68 23.99 23.76
CA LEU A 60 49.79 24.16 22.57
C LEU A 60 49.12 22.86 22.00
N GLU A 61 47.90 22.81 21.45
CA GLU A 61 46.79 23.75 21.23
C GLU A 61 45.47 22.92 21.00
N SER A 62 44.26 23.40 20.65
CA SER A 62 43.70 24.72 20.26
C SER A 62 42.21 24.87 20.66
N THR A 63 41.64 26.05 20.37
CA THR A 63 40.23 26.36 20.00
C THR A 63 39.04 25.58 20.61
N GLN A 64 38.32 26.23 21.53
CA GLN A 64 36.84 26.33 21.72
C GLN A 64 36.65 27.35 22.89
N PRO A 65 35.63 28.24 22.92
CA PRO A 65 34.20 27.90 22.85
C PRO A 65 33.37 28.91 22.01
N TRP A 66 32.03 28.88 22.10
CA TRP A 66 31.22 30.04 22.59
C TRP A 66 29.74 29.67 22.85
N ARG A 67 29.16 30.36 23.84
CA ARG A 67 27.91 30.10 24.57
C ARG A 67 26.61 30.00 23.75
N GLU A 68 25.84 28.96 24.10
CA GLU A 68 24.39 28.99 24.41
C GLU A 68 23.73 30.37 24.58
N LYS A 69 22.55 30.57 23.97
CA LYS A 69 21.55 31.59 24.37
C LYS A 69 20.12 31.19 24.00
N ARG A 70 19.14 31.76 24.71
CA ARG A 70 17.73 31.32 24.78
C ARG A 70 16.79 32.53 24.80
N ILE A 71 15.84 32.60 23.86
CA ILE A 71 14.64 33.47 23.80
C ILE A 71 13.72 32.83 22.73
N LYS A 72 12.52 32.34 23.03
CA LYS A 72 11.24 32.98 23.44
C LYS A 72 10.39 33.48 22.26
N THR A 73 9.13 33.04 22.28
CA THR A 73 8.07 33.19 21.27
C THR A 73 7.48 34.60 21.20
N LEU A 74 6.98 35.01 20.02
CA LEU A 74 5.72 35.75 19.89
C LEU A 74 5.03 35.45 18.55
N VAL A 75 3.81 35.96 18.38
CA VAL A 75 2.85 35.72 17.28
C VAL A 75 2.33 37.09 16.83
N ASN A 76 2.10 37.34 15.52
CA ASN A 76 0.77 37.66 14.93
C ASN A 76 0.80 38.12 13.44
N THR A 77 -0.25 37.75 12.69
CA THR A 77 -1.01 38.48 11.64
C THR A 77 -0.35 39.41 10.57
N ASN A 78 -0.58 39.04 9.30
CA ASN A 78 -1.34 39.78 8.26
C ASN A 78 -0.78 40.90 7.34
N GLU A 79 -1.21 40.78 6.07
CA GLU A 79 -1.61 41.80 5.06
C GLU A 79 -0.63 42.59 4.14
N SER A 80 -1.11 42.73 2.90
CA SER A 80 -0.99 43.78 1.85
C SER A 80 0.37 44.29 1.28
N GLU A 81 0.52 44.00 -0.02
CA GLU A 81 0.80 44.93 -1.15
C GLU A 81 2.14 45.69 -1.31
N TRP A 82 2.70 45.61 -2.53
CA TRP A 82 3.44 46.71 -3.18
C TRP A 82 3.32 46.64 -4.71
N SER A 83 2.65 47.63 -5.31
CA SER A 83 2.71 47.97 -6.76
C SER A 83 3.76 49.09 -6.97
N SER A 84 4.20 49.53 -8.16
CA SER A 84 3.89 49.27 -9.58
C SER A 84 4.99 49.92 -10.45
N SER A 85 5.06 49.58 -11.75
CA SER A 85 5.55 50.44 -12.87
C SER A 85 5.32 49.67 -14.18
N LEU A 86 4.34 50.00 -15.03
CA LEU A 86 4.20 51.18 -15.92
C LEU A 86 5.05 51.12 -17.21
N SER A 87 4.39 50.77 -18.32
CA SER A 87 4.35 51.62 -19.53
C SER A 87 3.25 51.11 -20.47
N ASP A 88 2.50 52.04 -21.08
CA ASP A 88 1.28 51.74 -21.84
C ASP A 88 1.53 51.54 -23.34
N THR A 89 0.75 50.66 -23.96
CA THR A 89 0.18 50.92 -25.30
C THR A 89 -1.10 50.11 -25.44
N CYS A 90 -2.17 50.72 -25.97
CA CYS A 90 -3.44 50.06 -26.22
C CYS A 90 -3.94 50.38 -27.62
N ASP A 91 -4.00 49.36 -28.47
CA ASP A 91 -4.71 49.40 -29.74
C ASP A 91 -5.87 48.40 -29.69
N VAL A 92 -7.02 48.84 -30.22
CA VAL A 92 -8.23 48.02 -30.35
C VAL A 92 -8.44 47.71 -31.82
N ASP A 93 -8.53 46.42 -32.16
CA ASP A 93 -9.10 45.98 -33.44
C ASP A 93 -10.10 44.84 -33.22
N SER A 94 -11.21 44.90 -33.94
CA SER A 94 -12.39 44.06 -33.76
C SER A 94 -12.40 42.90 -34.76
N GLY A 95 -11.46 41.97 -34.60
CA GLY A 95 -11.31 40.79 -35.45
C GLY A 95 -12.16 39.59 -34.98
N PHE A 96 -13.33 39.38 -35.57
CA PHE A 96 -14.09 38.14 -35.43
C PHE A 96 -13.40 37.00 -36.19
N SER A 97 -12.79 36.03 -35.48
CA SER A 97 -12.41 34.75 -36.08
C SER A 97 -12.34 33.61 -35.05
N SER A 98 -13.28 32.68 -35.20
CA SER A 98 -13.13 31.21 -35.08
C SER A 98 -11.97 30.62 -34.25
N GLU A 99 -12.36 29.77 -33.28
CA GLU A 99 -11.59 28.66 -32.71
C GLU A 99 -10.32 28.97 -31.89
N ILE A 100 -10.49 29.08 -30.56
CA ILE A 100 -9.84 28.17 -29.60
C ILE A 100 -10.63 28.23 -28.27
N SER A 101 -11.35 27.15 -27.97
CA SER A 101 -11.82 26.89 -26.60
C SER A 101 -10.61 26.44 -25.76
N PRO A 102 -10.52 26.83 -24.47
CA PRO A 102 -9.48 26.28 -23.60
C PRO A 102 -9.64 24.75 -23.53
N PRO A 103 -8.54 23.97 -23.50
CA PRO A 103 -8.63 22.52 -23.40
C PRO A 103 -9.30 22.15 -22.08
N THR A 104 -10.54 21.66 -22.16
CA THR A 104 -11.31 21.21 -21.01
C THR A 104 -10.52 20.12 -20.30
N SER A 105 -10.15 20.37 -19.04
CA SER A 105 -9.20 19.52 -18.28
C SER A 105 -9.56 18.04 -18.43
N GLY A 106 -8.71 17.31 -19.16
CA GLY A 106 -9.03 15.99 -19.67
C GLY A 106 -9.48 15.06 -18.54
N ARG A 107 -10.72 14.57 -18.64
CA ARG A 107 -11.23 13.50 -17.78
C ARG A 107 -10.50 12.19 -18.13
N SER A 108 -9.30 12.02 -17.61
CA SER A 108 -8.52 10.78 -17.69
C SER A 108 -9.14 9.70 -16.80
N SER A 109 -10.32 9.22 -17.17
CA SER A 109 -10.88 7.95 -16.73
C SER A 109 -10.38 6.85 -17.69
N PRO A 110 -9.41 6.01 -17.30
CA PRO A 110 -8.87 4.98 -18.19
C PRO A 110 -9.81 3.78 -18.22
N CYS A 111 -10.82 3.83 -19.09
CA CYS A 111 -11.65 2.67 -19.41
C CYS A 111 -10.98 1.80 -20.48
N ILE A 112 -10.87 0.49 -20.19
CA ILE A 112 -10.23 -0.56 -21.01
C ILE A 112 -8.70 -0.37 -21.20
N GLY A 113 -7.93 -1.28 -20.60
CA GLY A 113 -6.50 -1.45 -20.90
C GLY A 113 -5.56 -0.51 -20.15
N ILE A 114 -5.54 -0.57 -18.81
CA ILE A 114 -4.44 0.03 -18.04
C ILE A 114 -3.13 -0.61 -18.48
N HIS A 115 -2.23 0.19 -19.07
CA HIS A 115 -0.97 -0.34 -19.59
C HIS A 115 -0.08 -0.82 -18.44
N ARG A 116 0.54 -2.00 -18.57
CA ARG A 116 1.27 -2.68 -17.48
C ARG A 116 2.41 -1.85 -16.87
N SER A 117 3.00 -0.88 -17.59
CA SER A 117 3.99 0.05 -17.03
C SER A 117 3.41 1.10 -16.06
N MET A 118 2.09 1.25 -16.01
CA MET A 118 1.36 2.07 -15.04
C MET A 118 1.04 1.31 -13.75
N LEU A 119 1.12 -0.02 -13.73
CA LEU A 119 0.90 -0.84 -12.53
C LEU A 119 2.20 -0.92 -11.73
N LEU A 120 2.10 -0.69 -10.42
CA LEU A 120 3.22 -0.77 -9.47
C LEU A 120 2.77 -1.46 -8.19
N ALA A 121 3.56 -2.40 -7.68
CA ALA A 121 3.35 -2.97 -6.36
C ALA A 121 4.25 -2.28 -5.33
N ILE A 122 3.73 -2.10 -4.11
CA ILE A 122 4.44 -1.51 -2.97
C ILE A 122 4.23 -2.34 -1.71
N ASP A 123 5.26 -2.37 -0.86
CA ASP A 123 5.16 -2.71 0.56
C ASP A 123 6.22 -1.92 1.36
N CYS A 124 5.87 -1.50 2.58
CA CYS A 124 6.69 -0.68 3.45
C CYS A 124 6.89 -1.31 4.84
N GLU A 125 8.15 -1.47 5.25
CA GLU A 125 8.48 -1.88 6.62
C GLU A 125 8.48 -0.67 7.56
N MET A 126 7.81 -0.78 8.71
CA MET A 126 7.74 0.30 9.70
C MET A 126 8.42 -0.03 11.05
N VAL A 127 9.08 0.97 11.62
CA VAL A 127 9.59 0.96 13.00
C VAL A 127 8.73 1.84 13.92
N GLY A 128 8.88 1.66 15.23
CA GLY A 128 8.22 2.45 16.26
C GLY A 128 9.11 3.56 16.81
N THR A 129 8.62 4.80 16.76
CA THR A 129 9.26 5.99 17.36
C THR A 129 8.41 6.62 18.46
N GLY A 130 9.01 7.51 19.26
CA GLY A 130 8.37 8.17 20.38
C GLY A 130 8.15 7.25 21.60
N PRO A 131 7.36 7.68 22.61
CA PRO A 131 7.13 6.89 23.82
C PRO A 131 6.62 5.48 23.48
N ASN A 132 7.36 4.46 23.93
CA ASN A 132 7.07 3.04 23.71
C ASN A 132 6.86 2.64 22.22
N GLY A 133 7.44 3.36 21.26
CA GLY A 133 7.31 3.06 19.84
C GLY A 133 5.90 3.29 19.26
N GLN A 134 5.11 4.17 19.89
CA GLN A 134 3.72 4.44 19.55
C GLN A 134 3.50 4.88 18.09
N PHE A 135 4.44 5.64 17.51
CA PHE A 135 4.31 6.15 16.14
C PHE A 135 5.02 5.24 15.15
N SER A 136 4.28 4.69 14.17
CA SER A 136 4.88 4.01 13.02
C SER A 136 5.59 5.02 12.12
N GLU A 137 6.84 4.77 11.76
CA GLU A 137 7.57 5.51 10.73
C GLU A 137 8.22 4.55 9.72
N LEU A 138 8.37 5.03 8.48
CA LEU A 138 8.95 4.28 7.37
C LEU A 138 10.43 3.95 7.64
N ALA A 139 10.81 2.68 7.46
CA ALA A 139 12.18 2.21 7.64
C ALA A 139 12.73 1.39 6.45
N ARG A 140 11.86 0.89 5.56
CA ARG A 140 12.20 0.35 4.24
C ARG A 140 10.98 0.50 3.33
N CYS A 141 11.18 0.76 2.05
CA CYS A 141 10.12 0.66 1.04
C CYS A 141 10.64 -0.16 -0.15
N SER A 142 9.82 -1.09 -0.62
CA SER A 142 10.05 -1.86 -1.85
C SER A 142 9.00 -1.49 -2.89
N LEU A 143 9.43 -1.15 -4.11
CA LEU A 143 8.57 -0.92 -5.28
C LEU A 143 8.94 -1.91 -6.38
N LEU A 144 7.95 -2.64 -6.89
CA LEU A 144 8.10 -3.61 -7.97
C LEU A 144 7.22 -3.22 -9.15
N ASP A 145 7.73 -3.40 -10.38
CA ASP A 145 6.92 -3.27 -11.59
C ASP A 145 5.97 -4.47 -11.78
N TYR A 146 5.11 -4.42 -12.81
CA TYR A 146 4.17 -5.51 -13.11
C TYR A 146 4.84 -6.88 -13.34
N SER A 147 6.08 -6.92 -13.84
CA SER A 147 6.82 -8.18 -14.03
C SER A 147 7.26 -8.82 -12.71
N GLY A 148 7.27 -8.05 -11.62
CA GLY A 148 7.87 -8.42 -10.34
C GLY A 148 9.34 -7.99 -10.23
N THR A 149 9.83 -7.15 -11.15
CA THR A 149 11.19 -6.60 -11.08
C THR A 149 11.22 -5.46 -10.06
N VAL A 150 12.14 -5.54 -9.10
CA VAL A 150 12.36 -4.48 -8.11
C VAL A 150 12.94 -3.25 -8.83
N ILE A 151 12.24 -2.12 -8.70
CA ILE A 151 12.69 -0.82 -9.23
C ILE A 151 13.14 0.15 -8.13
N TYR A 152 12.81 -0.15 -6.87
CA TYR A 152 13.26 0.56 -5.68
C TYR A 152 13.24 -0.41 -4.50
N ASP A 153 14.32 -0.48 -3.73
CA ASP A 153 14.38 -1.20 -2.45
C ASP A 153 15.46 -0.53 -1.58
N ASN A 154 15.05 0.42 -0.76
CA ASN A 154 15.94 1.21 0.09
C ASN A 154 15.48 1.20 1.55
N TYR A 155 16.45 1.08 2.46
CA TYR A 155 16.26 1.41 3.87
C TYR A 155 16.16 2.93 4.05
N VAL A 156 15.28 3.35 4.95
CA VAL A 156 14.93 4.75 5.20
C VAL A 156 15.23 5.10 6.65
N LEU A 157 15.95 6.20 6.88
CA LEU A 157 16.23 6.73 8.22
C LEU A 157 15.03 7.59 8.68
N PRO A 158 14.28 7.18 9.73
CA PRO A 158 13.10 7.91 10.16
C PRO A 158 13.46 9.29 10.76
N PRO A 159 12.58 10.29 10.66
CA PRO A 159 12.82 11.63 11.19
C PRO A 159 12.85 11.69 12.73
N ARG A 160 12.34 10.65 13.43
CA ARG A 160 12.41 10.55 14.90
C ARG A 160 13.25 9.35 15.35
N PRO A 161 13.94 9.43 16.51
CA PRO A 161 14.72 8.31 17.03
C PRO A 161 13.89 7.03 17.20
N VAL A 162 14.40 5.92 16.66
CA VAL A 162 13.78 4.59 16.76
C VAL A 162 13.87 4.06 18.19
N THR A 163 12.71 3.78 18.78
CA THR A 163 12.55 3.24 20.13
C THR A 163 12.15 1.78 20.15
N ASP A 164 11.49 1.30 19.09
CA ASP A 164 11.19 -0.11 18.85
C ASP A 164 11.46 -0.41 17.37
N TYR A 165 12.29 -1.41 17.10
CA TYR A 165 12.59 -1.82 15.72
C TYR A 165 11.52 -2.71 15.10
N ARG A 166 10.63 -3.29 15.93
CA ARG A 166 9.55 -4.20 15.48
C ARG A 166 10.07 -5.42 14.68
N THR A 167 11.34 -5.78 14.82
CA THR A 167 12.10 -6.68 13.91
C THR A 167 11.41 -8.01 13.60
N GLN A 168 10.76 -8.65 14.58
CA GLN A 168 10.01 -9.91 14.39
C GLN A 168 8.84 -9.81 13.39
N TRP A 169 8.45 -8.58 13.04
CA TRP A 169 7.52 -8.26 11.96
C TRP A 169 8.26 -7.56 10.83
N SER A 170 9.02 -6.50 11.10
CA SER A 170 9.54 -5.57 10.07
C SER A 170 10.83 -6.00 9.37
N GLY A 171 11.53 -7.02 9.89
CA GLY A 171 12.91 -7.36 9.47
C GLY A 171 13.98 -6.30 9.80
N ILE A 172 13.59 -5.09 10.23
CA ILE A 172 14.51 -3.97 10.42
C ILE A 172 15.34 -4.15 11.69
N LYS A 173 16.64 -3.90 11.56
CA LYS A 173 17.62 -3.87 12.64
C LYS A 173 18.32 -2.52 12.68
N LYS A 174 19.00 -2.22 13.78
CA LYS A 174 19.83 -1.00 13.91
C LYS A 174 20.91 -0.90 12.82
N GLU A 175 21.51 -2.02 12.41
CA GLU A 175 22.55 -2.04 11.37
C GLU A 175 22.05 -1.56 10.00
N HIS A 176 20.77 -1.79 9.67
CA HIS A 176 20.17 -1.35 8.40
C HIS A 176 20.01 0.17 8.32
N LEU A 177 19.90 0.85 9.48
CA LEU A 177 19.63 2.29 9.55
C LEU A 177 20.90 3.17 9.68
N ILE A 178 22.09 2.58 9.67
CA ILE A 178 23.36 3.33 9.84
C ILE A 178 23.65 4.22 8.63
N ASN A 179 23.37 3.71 7.41
CA ASN A 179 23.60 4.39 6.14
C ASN A 179 22.30 4.46 5.30
N ALA A 180 21.13 4.51 5.96
CA ALA A 180 19.83 4.56 5.30
C ALA A 180 19.53 5.97 4.75
N LEU A 181 18.76 6.05 3.66
CA LEU A 181 18.39 7.33 3.05
C LEU A 181 17.53 8.18 4.00
N PRO A 182 17.80 9.49 4.17
CA PRO A 182 16.94 10.38 4.96
C PRO A 182 15.49 10.34 4.49
N TYR A 183 14.54 10.31 5.44
CA TYR A 183 13.11 10.12 5.15
C TYR A 183 12.54 11.02 4.04
N GLU A 184 12.85 12.32 4.03
CA GLU A 184 12.28 13.22 3.01
C GLU A 184 12.95 13.02 1.62
N GLU A 185 14.19 12.56 1.55
CA GLU A 185 14.87 12.19 0.29
C GLU A 185 14.23 10.92 -0.30
N ALA A 186 14.22 9.84 0.48
CA ALA A 186 13.58 8.57 0.12
C ALA A 186 12.10 8.75 -0.25
N ARG A 187 11.36 9.56 0.51
CA ARG A 187 9.96 9.90 0.21
C ARG A 187 9.85 10.60 -1.14
N ASN A 188 10.69 11.59 -1.43
CA ASN A 188 10.63 12.29 -2.71
C ASN A 188 10.90 11.35 -3.90
N GLU A 189 11.88 10.44 -3.79
CA GLU A 189 12.14 9.41 -4.82
C GLU A 189 10.92 8.51 -5.03
N ILE A 190 10.37 7.93 -3.95
CA ILE A 190 9.17 7.08 -3.98
C ILE A 190 7.98 7.81 -4.62
N LEU A 191 7.77 9.10 -4.32
CA LEU A 191 6.66 9.87 -4.89
C LEU A 191 6.82 10.20 -6.37
N GLN A 192 8.04 10.39 -6.89
CA GLN A 192 8.24 10.52 -8.34
C GLN A 192 7.95 9.19 -9.06
N ILE A 193 8.29 8.05 -8.45
CA ILE A 193 8.03 6.72 -9.03
C ILE A 193 6.53 6.39 -9.01
N ILE A 194 5.81 6.73 -7.94
CA ILE A 194 4.36 6.51 -7.78
C ILE A 194 3.51 7.42 -8.68
N LYS A 195 4.04 8.59 -9.10
CA LYS A 195 3.28 9.61 -9.83
C LYS A 195 2.63 9.07 -11.12
N GLY A 196 1.29 9.08 -11.16
CA GLY A 196 0.51 8.61 -12.31
C GLY A 196 0.42 7.09 -12.45
N LYS A 197 0.85 6.32 -11.44
CA LYS A 197 0.74 4.86 -11.40
C LYS A 197 -0.43 4.39 -10.55
N VAL A 198 -0.97 3.22 -10.91
CA VAL A 198 -1.96 2.47 -10.12
C VAL A 198 -1.20 1.56 -9.16
N ILE A 199 -1.51 1.69 -7.87
CA ILE A 199 -0.71 1.13 -6.77
C ILE A 199 -1.40 -0.10 -6.17
N ILE A 200 -0.70 -1.23 -6.26
CA ILE A 200 -1.10 -2.55 -5.76
C ILE A 200 -0.37 -2.83 -4.44
N GLY A 201 -1.04 -3.45 -3.48
CA GLY A 201 -0.45 -3.80 -2.19
C GLY A 201 -1.43 -4.51 -1.27
N HIS A 202 -1.17 -4.47 0.04
CA HIS A 202 -2.00 -5.16 1.02
C HIS A 202 -2.12 -4.37 2.33
N ALA A 203 -3.33 -3.90 2.65
CA ALA A 203 -3.60 -2.95 3.74
C ALA A 203 -2.84 -1.61 3.58
N LEU A 204 -2.84 -1.09 2.34
CA LEU A 204 -2.10 0.08 1.83
C LEU A 204 -2.31 1.38 2.62
N TYR A 205 -3.36 1.45 3.44
CA TYR A 205 -3.56 2.51 4.42
C TYR A 205 -2.32 2.70 5.33
N HIS A 206 -1.61 1.63 5.68
CA HIS A 206 -0.42 1.71 6.53
C HIS A 206 0.77 2.36 5.79
N ASP A 207 1.03 1.94 4.55
CA ASP A 207 2.06 2.50 3.66
C ASP A 207 1.79 3.98 3.38
N PHE A 208 0.58 4.31 2.96
CA PHE A 208 0.18 5.68 2.63
C PHE A 208 0.23 6.61 3.86
N ALA A 209 -0.05 6.10 5.06
CA ALA A 209 0.11 6.86 6.30
C ALA A 209 1.58 7.18 6.60
N VAL A 210 2.52 6.23 6.46
CA VAL A 210 3.96 6.53 6.70
C VAL A 210 4.61 7.32 5.56
N LEU A 211 4.12 7.18 4.33
CA LEU A 211 4.51 8.01 3.18
C LEU A 211 3.84 9.40 3.19
N ARG A 212 2.88 9.64 4.09
CA ARG A 212 2.09 10.89 4.15
C ARG A 212 1.49 11.25 2.78
N ILE A 213 0.70 10.35 2.22
CA ILE A 213 -0.04 10.54 0.95
C ILE A 213 -1.48 10.07 1.05
N SER A 214 -2.29 10.55 0.10
CA SER A 214 -3.62 10.02 -0.21
C SER A 214 -3.70 9.93 -1.74
N LEU A 215 -4.20 8.81 -2.25
CA LEU A 215 -4.39 8.57 -3.68
C LEU A 215 -5.89 8.36 -3.95
N PRO A 216 -6.44 8.80 -5.09
CA PRO A 216 -7.82 8.51 -5.47
C PRO A 216 -8.08 7.00 -5.57
N ASP A 217 -9.25 6.53 -5.16
CA ASP A 217 -9.60 5.10 -5.12
C ASP A 217 -9.36 4.36 -6.45
N HIS A 218 -9.61 5.01 -7.59
CA HIS A 218 -9.37 4.44 -8.91
C HIS A 218 -7.89 4.15 -9.20
N MET A 219 -6.95 4.73 -8.44
CA MET A 219 -5.51 4.47 -8.50
C MET A 219 -5.03 3.42 -7.48
N VAL A 220 -5.92 2.80 -6.68
CA VAL A 220 -5.54 1.90 -5.58
C VAL A 220 -6.08 0.49 -5.79
N ARG A 221 -5.27 -0.53 -5.52
CA ARG A 221 -5.61 -1.97 -5.62
C ARG A 221 -5.16 -2.72 -4.37
N ASP A 222 -5.87 -2.48 -3.26
CA ASP A 222 -5.59 -3.13 -1.97
C ASP A 222 -6.17 -4.55 -1.93
N THR A 223 -5.27 -5.55 -1.95
CA THR A 223 -5.65 -6.97 -1.98
C THR A 223 -6.30 -7.47 -0.68
N SER A 224 -6.24 -6.71 0.43
CA SER A 224 -6.93 -7.04 1.68
C SER A 224 -8.43 -6.73 1.62
N SER A 225 -8.80 -5.63 0.93
CA SER A 225 -10.16 -5.11 0.78
C SER A 225 -10.87 -5.60 -0.49
N SER A 226 -10.13 -6.12 -1.48
CA SER A 226 -10.66 -6.79 -2.67
C SER A 226 -11.77 -7.82 -2.35
N HIS A 227 -12.96 -7.65 -2.93
CA HIS A 227 -14.07 -8.60 -2.80
C HIS A 227 -13.79 -9.91 -3.54
N LEU A 228 -13.18 -9.83 -4.73
CA LEU A 228 -12.89 -10.97 -5.61
C LEU A 228 -11.97 -11.99 -4.92
N LEU A 229 -10.86 -11.52 -4.33
CA LEU A 229 -9.94 -12.39 -3.56
C LEU A 229 -10.59 -12.98 -2.31
N ARG A 230 -11.54 -12.26 -1.68
CA ARG A 230 -12.31 -12.73 -0.52
C ARG A 230 -13.26 -13.87 -0.90
N GLN A 231 -13.93 -13.74 -2.05
CA GLN A 231 -14.79 -14.75 -2.64
C GLN A 231 -13.99 -15.99 -3.06
N MET A 232 -12.85 -15.84 -3.73
CA MET A 232 -11.96 -16.96 -4.09
C MET A 232 -11.42 -17.71 -2.86
N TYR A 233 -11.14 -17.00 -1.76
CA TYR A 233 -10.74 -17.60 -0.49
C TYR A 233 -11.92 -18.26 0.27
N GLY A 234 -13.16 -18.03 -0.14
CA GLY A 234 -14.35 -18.58 0.50
C GLY A 234 -14.75 -17.89 1.82
N ALA A 235 -14.40 -16.62 2.01
CA ALA A 235 -14.82 -15.83 3.17
C ALA A 235 -15.93 -14.82 2.80
N SER A 236 -16.92 -14.67 3.68
CA SER A 236 -18.04 -13.75 3.48
C SER A 236 -17.75 -12.31 3.91
N THR A 237 -16.91 -12.10 4.92
CA THR A 237 -16.66 -10.79 5.55
C THR A 237 -15.23 -10.68 6.09
N GLY A 238 -14.79 -9.44 6.33
CA GLY A 238 -13.50 -9.14 6.99
C GLY A 238 -12.27 -9.26 6.09
N CYS A 239 -11.22 -8.50 6.41
CA CYS A 239 -9.94 -8.54 5.70
C CYS A 239 -9.19 -9.85 5.98
N ILE A 240 -8.53 -10.40 4.95
CA ILE A 240 -7.77 -11.65 5.03
C ILE A 240 -6.30 -11.29 4.89
N SER A 241 -5.44 -11.74 5.81
CA SER A 241 -4.01 -11.42 5.76
C SER A 241 -3.31 -12.02 4.54
N LEU A 242 -2.34 -11.27 3.98
CA LEU A 242 -1.54 -11.61 2.81
C LEU A 242 -1.04 -13.06 2.82
N LYS A 243 -0.49 -13.51 3.96
CA LYS A 243 0.00 -14.87 4.19
C LYS A 243 -1.06 -15.97 4.02
N LYS A 244 -2.32 -15.70 4.36
CA LYS A 244 -3.45 -16.63 4.16
C LYS A 244 -3.90 -16.65 2.71
N LEU A 245 -4.08 -15.48 2.08
CA LEU A 245 -4.44 -15.37 0.66
C LEU A 245 -3.38 -16.07 -0.21
N THR A 246 -2.11 -15.69 -0.04
CA THR A 246 -0.98 -16.25 -0.78
C THR A 246 -0.87 -17.76 -0.60
N LYS A 247 -1.06 -18.27 0.63
CA LYS A 247 -0.99 -19.72 0.86
C LYS A 247 -2.19 -20.49 0.30
N SER A 248 -3.38 -19.89 0.25
CA SER A 248 -4.60 -20.56 -0.25
C SER A 248 -4.78 -20.46 -1.76
N LEU A 249 -4.39 -19.33 -2.38
CA LEU A 249 -4.67 -19.02 -3.77
C LEU A 249 -3.44 -19.20 -4.69
N LEU A 250 -2.24 -18.96 -4.17
CA LEU A 250 -0.97 -19.11 -4.91
C LEU A 250 -0.15 -20.33 -4.45
N ASN A 251 -0.61 -21.06 -3.43
CA ASN A 251 0.12 -22.14 -2.72
C ASN A 251 1.50 -21.75 -2.14
N ARG A 252 1.96 -20.51 -2.32
CA ARG A 252 3.25 -20.00 -1.83
C ARG A 252 3.19 -19.75 -0.32
N SER A 253 4.26 -20.10 0.38
CA SER A 253 4.44 -19.80 1.80
C SER A 253 5.37 -18.60 1.93
N ILE A 254 4.87 -17.48 2.45
CA ILE A 254 5.61 -16.23 2.68
C ILE A 254 5.75 -15.93 4.18
N GLN A 255 6.57 -14.94 4.54
CA GLN A 255 6.79 -14.48 5.93
C GLN A 255 7.19 -15.65 6.85
N ALA A 256 8.00 -16.58 6.34
CA ALA A 256 8.27 -17.87 6.99
C ALA A 256 9.45 -17.82 7.97
N ASP A 257 10.30 -16.81 7.88
CA ASP A 257 11.46 -16.62 8.75
C ASP A 257 11.06 -16.05 10.13
N THR A 258 11.89 -16.32 11.12
CA THR A 258 11.94 -15.66 12.43
C THR A 258 12.63 -14.30 12.40
N ALA A 259 13.39 -13.98 11.35
CA ALA A 259 14.11 -12.71 11.20
C ALA A 259 13.20 -11.48 11.01
N GLY A 260 11.95 -11.69 10.57
CA GLY A 260 10.99 -10.65 10.18
C GLY A 260 10.39 -10.94 8.81
N HIS A 261 9.62 -9.99 8.28
CA HIS A 261 9.10 -10.01 6.92
C HIS A 261 10.15 -9.46 5.93
N CYS A 262 9.78 -9.43 4.65
CA CYS A 262 10.55 -8.77 3.61
C CYS A 262 9.58 -8.13 2.62
N SER A 263 9.48 -6.81 2.63
CA SER A 263 8.67 -6.02 1.70
C SER A 263 8.81 -6.40 0.20
N VAL A 264 9.95 -6.92 -0.25
CA VAL A 264 10.08 -7.46 -1.63
C VAL A 264 9.25 -8.75 -1.83
N GLU A 265 9.22 -9.65 -0.84
CA GLU A 265 8.36 -10.85 -0.87
C GLU A 265 6.88 -10.47 -0.75
N ASP A 266 6.56 -9.53 0.14
CA ASP A 266 5.17 -9.14 0.43
C ASP A 266 4.56 -8.27 -0.70
N ALA A 267 5.31 -7.34 -1.30
CA ALA A 267 4.88 -6.60 -2.49
C ALA A 267 4.67 -7.53 -3.70
N LEU A 268 5.58 -8.49 -3.93
CA LEU A 268 5.41 -9.51 -4.97
C LEU A 268 4.19 -10.41 -4.69
N ALA A 269 3.93 -10.73 -3.42
CA ALA A 269 2.76 -11.49 -3.02
C ALA A 269 1.45 -10.74 -3.28
N ALA A 270 1.39 -9.44 -2.99
CA ALA A 270 0.24 -8.61 -3.34
C ALA A 270 0.06 -8.47 -4.86
N LEU A 271 1.15 -8.29 -5.61
CA LEU A 271 1.13 -8.21 -7.07
C LEU A 271 0.58 -9.49 -7.72
N ASP A 272 1.07 -10.66 -7.29
CA ASP A 272 0.63 -11.93 -7.84
C ASP A 272 -0.81 -12.29 -7.44
N LEU A 273 -1.28 -11.82 -6.26
CA LEU A 273 -2.70 -11.93 -5.89
C LEU A 273 -3.58 -11.02 -6.77
N TYR A 274 -3.17 -9.78 -7.04
CA TYR A 274 -3.88 -8.90 -7.98
C TYR A 274 -4.00 -9.56 -9.37
N LYS A 275 -2.93 -10.17 -9.89
CA LYS A 275 -2.93 -10.87 -11.19
C LYS A 275 -3.93 -12.04 -11.28
N LEU A 276 -4.38 -12.62 -10.16
CA LEU A 276 -5.43 -13.67 -10.17
C LEU A 276 -6.83 -13.13 -10.51
N VAL A 277 -7.04 -11.82 -10.38
CA VAL A 277 -8.35 -11.16 -10.47
C VAL A 277 -8.29 -9.86 -11.30
N GLU A 278 -7.17 -9.61 -12.00
CA GLU A 278 -6.89 -8.38 -12.73
C GLU A 278 -7.98 -8.06 -13.75
N GLU A 279 -8.43 -9.07 -14.50
CA GLU A 279 -9.44 -8.88 -15.55
C GLU A 279 -10.82 -8.52 -14.99
N GLU A 280 -11.28 -9.20 -13.93
CA GLU A 280 -12.54 -8.87 -13.25
C GLU A 280 -12.47 -7.55 -12.47
N TRP A 281 -11.32 -7.24 -11.85
CA TRP A 281 -11.14 -6.02 -11.06
C TRP A 281 -11.17 -4.78 -11.97
N GLU A 282 -10.38 -4.75 -13.04
CA GLU A 282 -10.37 -3.61 -13.98
C GLU A 282 -11.64 -3.50 -14.83
N LYS A 283 -12.43 -4.58 -14.97
CA LYS A 283 -13.82 -4.49 -15.46
C LYS A 283 -14.77 -3.87 -14.43
N SER A 284 -14.66 -4.25 -13.16
CA SER A 284 -15.56 -3.76 -12.09
C SER A 284 -15.41 -2.26 -11.81
N LEU A 285 -14.27 -1.66 -12.16
CA LEU A 285 -13.97 -0.24 -11.97
C LEU A 285 -14.31 0.64 -13.18
N GLN A 286 -14.73 0.05 -14.30
CA GLN A 286 -15.23 0.83 -15.43
C GLN A 286 -16.61 1.40 -15.09
N PRO A 287 -16.91 2.67 -15.44
CA PRO A 287 -18.25 3.21 -15.34
C PRO A 287 -19.22 2.28 -16.06
N GLN A 288 -20.22 1.76 -15.35
CA GLN A 288 -21.32 1.04 -15.96
C GLN A 288 -22.08 2.05 -16.83
N ASN A 289 -21.83 2.00 -18.14
CA ASN A 289 -22.50 2.86 -19.12
C ASN A 289 -23.92 2.32 -19.40
N SER A 290 -24.68 2.10 -18.33
CA SER A 290 -26.03 1.57 -18.32
C SER A 290 -27.06 2.66 -18.63
N TYR A 291 -26.81 3.42 -19.69
CA TYR A 291 -27.91 3.96 -20.47
C TYR A 291 -28.44 2.80 -21.33
N PRO A 292 -29.67 2.31 -21.11
CA PRO A 292 -30.29 1.44 -22.11
C PRO A 292 -30.36 2.23 -23.42
N ALA A 293 -30.04 1.60 -24.54
CA ALA A 293 -30.18 2.20 -25.86
C ALA A 293 -31.67 2.29 -26.24
N THR A 294 -32.38 3.25 -25.64
CA THR A 294 -33.67 3.72 -26.13
C THR A 294 -33.42 4.54 -27.39
N ASP A 295 -33.98 4.11 -28.53
CA ASP A 295 -33.79 4.74 -29.83
C ASP A 295 -33.99 6.26 -29.76
N SER A 296 -32.88 6.99 -29.83
CA SER A 296 -32.83 8.43 -29.55
C SER A 296 -33.29 9.30 -30.72
N THR A 297 -34.08 8.72 -31.62
CA THR A 297 -34.77 9.38 -32.74
C THR A 297 -36.06 10.04 -32.27
N SER A 298 -36.88 9.32 -31.50
CA SER A 298 -38.23 9.77 -31.12
C SER A 298 -38.28 10.98 -30.17
N SER A 299 -37.23 11.25 -29.40
CA SER A 299 -37.23 12.32 -28.38
C SER A 299 -36.70 13.66 -28.89
N LEU A 300 -36.03 13.70 -30.05
CA LEU A 300 -35.43 14.93 -30.57
C LEU A 300 -36.36 15.64 -31.57
N GLU A 301 -37.11 14.90 -32.40
CA GLU A 301 -38.14 15.49 -33.27
C GLU A 301 -39.21 16.22 -32.46
N HIS A 302 -39.70 15.60 -31.36
CA HIS A 302 -40.73 16.19 -30.51
C HIS A 302 -40.31 17.54 -29.90
N TYR A 303 -39.03 17.71 -29.56
CA TYR A 303 -38.50 18.96 -29.00
C TYR A 303 -38.28 20.07 -30.06
N MET A 304 -38.41 19.74 -31.35
CA MET A 304 -38.33 20.71 -32.45
C MET A 304 -39.71 21.11 -33.02
N GLN A 305 -40.81 20.70 -32.36
CA GLN A 305 -42.17 20.82 -32.87
C GLN A 305 -43.12 21.62 -31.95
N ASP A 306 -42.61 22.19 -30.86
CA ASP A 306 -43.33 23.19 -30.06
C ASP A 306 -43.31 24.56 -30.78
N GLU A 307 -44.24 24.76 -31.73
CA GLU A 307 -44.48 26.05 -32.36
C GLU A 307 -45.10 27.06 -31.37
N TYR A 308 -44.24 27.72 -30.58
CA TYR A 308 -44.61 28.91 -29.80
C TYR A 308 -44.00 30.18 -30.41
N TRP A 309 -44.58 30.62 -31.53
CA TRP A 309 -44.35 31.96 -32.08
C TRP A 309 -45.69 32.67 -32.27
N PRO A 310 -45.99 33.75 -31.51
CA PRO A 310 -47.30 34.39 -31.56
C PRO A 310 -47.43 35.36 -32.74
N ASP A 311 -48.41 35.14 -33.62
CA ASP A 311 -48.79 36.01 -34.74
C ASP A 311 -49.39 37.36 -34.28
N SER A 312 -48.55 38.25 -33.73
CA SER A 312 -49.00 39.53 -33.14
C SER A 312 -47.97 40.67 -33.20
N LEU A 313 -47.12 40.71 -34.22
CA LEU A 313 -46.26 41.87 -34.53
C LEU A 313 -46.33 42.29 -36.02
N THR A 314 -47.54 42.48 -36.52
CA THR A 314 -47.80 43.16 -37.81
C THR A 314 -48.92 44.20 -37.67
N ASP A 315 -48.68 45.25 -36.88
CA ASP A 315 -49.36 46.54 -37.07
C ASP A 315 -48.54 47.69 -36.44
N CYS A 316 -47.90 48.48 -37.30
CA CYS A 316 -47.19 49.73 -36.99
C CYS A 316 -47.21 50.62 -38.25
N ASN A 317 -48.41 51.07 -38.64
CA ASN A 317 -48.65 52.04 -39.72
C ASN A 317 -49.46 53.23 -39.19
N GLU A 318 -48.78 54.22 -38.61
CA GLU A 318 -49.06 55.67 -38.70
C GLU A 318 -47.92 56.48 -38.06
#